data_AF-A0A978W201-F1
#
_entry.id   AF-A0A978W201-F1
#
_cell.length_a   1.000
_cell.length_b   1.000
_cell.length_c   1.000
_cell.angle_alpha   90.00
_cell.angle_beta   90.00
_cell.angle_gamma   90.00
#
_symmetry.space_group_name_H-M   'P 1'
#
loop_
_entity.id
_entity.type
_entity.pdbx_description
1 polymer ?
#
loop_
_entity_poly.entity_id
_entity_poly.type
_entity_poly.pdbx_seq_one_letter_code
_entity_poly.pdbx_strand_id
1 'polypeptide(L)'
;MHFMLNLQRLKEKAAFRNPDEFYFKMIKTRTVGGVHKLKSRANKYTPEELMLMKTQDIGYILQKLQSEKNKVQKLIAMLHSLDNQSSNRHIYFAEDWEDAKEVQSRSSKGRMLPASDDIPEHIKRKTASSYRELEARRSRVSDLEKIYMDMTMQKELQKKG
;
A
#
# COMPACT_ATOMS: atom_id res chain seq x y z
N MET A 1 49.11 -18.93 25.28
CA MET A 1 50.37 -18.19 24.99
C MET A 1 50.34 -17.37 23.70
N HIS A 2 49.89 -17.91 22.56
CA HIS A 2 49.92 -17.22 21.25
C HIS A 2 49.17 -15.86 21.21
N PHE A 3 48.08 -15.73 21.96
CA PHE A 3 47.27 -14.49 21.99
C PHE A 3 47.97 -13.31 22.70
N MET A 4 48.71 -13.59 23.79
CA MET A 4 49.45 -12.55 24.53
C MET A 4 50.62 -11.97 23.72
N LEU A 5 51.35 -12.83 23.00
CA LEU A 5 52.45 -12.42 22.12
C LEU A 5 51.97 -11.49 20.98
N ASN A 6 50.77 -11.73 20.45
CA ASN A 6 50.19 -10.87 19.41
C ASN A 6 49.82 -9.47 19.94
N LEU A 7 49.25 -9.39 21.14
CA LEU A 7 48.93 -8.11 21.79
C LEU A 7 50.19 -7.30 22.10
N GLN A 8 51.26 -7.95 22.58
CA GLN A 8 52.53 -7.29 22.85
C GLN A 8 53.14 -6.69 21.58
N ARG A 9 53.15 -7.45 20.48
CA ARG A 9 53.60 -6.96 19.16
C ARG A 9 52.78 -5.79 18.62
N LEU A 10 51.46 -5.78 18.83
CA LEU A 10 50.61 -4.66 18.43
C LEU A 10 50.88 -3.40 19.27
N LYS A 11 51.13 -3.56 20.57
CA LYS A 11 51.52 -2.44 21.46
C LYS A 11 52.86 -1.82 21.04
N GLU A 12 53.86 -2.65 20.75
CA GLU A 12 55.15 -2.18 20.25
C GLU A 12 55.00 -1.42 18.93
N LYS A 13 54.25 -1.98 17.96
CA LYS A 13 53.96 -1.29 16.70
C LYS A 13 53.23 0.04 16.89
N ALA A 14 52.31 0.13 17.87
CA ALA A 14 51.62 1.37 18.18
C ALA A 14 52.56 2.41 18.83
N ALA A 15 53.51 1.97 19.67
CA ALA A 15 54.48 2.84 20.33
C ALA A 15 55.54 3.41 19.35
N PHE A 16 55.97 2.63 18.37
CA PHE A 16 56.93 3.05 17.33
C PHE A 16 56.27 3.64 16.08
N ARG A 17 54.99 4.02 16.13
CA ARG A 17 54.29 4.59 14.98
C ARG A 17 54.87 5.96 14.63
N ASN A 18 55.25 6.16 13.37
CA ASN A 18 55.71 7.45 12.87
C ASN A 18 54.49 8.38 12.66
N PRO A 19 54.40 9.55 13.33
CA PRO A 19 53.28 10.47 13.15
C PRO A 19 53.16 11.03 11.72
N ASP A 20 54.26 11.08 10.98
CA ASP A 20 54.32 11.60 9.61
C ASP A 20 54.13 10.51 8.53
N GLU A 21 53.77 9.28 8.93
CA GLU A 21 53.57 8.20 7.97
C GLU A 21 52.35 8.43 7.06
N PHE A 22 52.56 8.28 5.76
CA PHE A 22 51.49 8.42 4.76
C PHE A 22 51.40 7.19 3.85
N TYR A 23 50.22 6.58 3.83
CA TYR A 23 49.89 5.52 2.88
C TYR A 23 48.78 6.01 1.94
N PHE A 24 48.90 5.75 0.63
CA PHE A 24 47.89 6.15 -0.37
C PHE A 24 46.47 5.65 -0.06
N LYS A 25 46.34 4.53 0.67
CA LYS A 25 45.03 4.02 1.14
C LYS A 25 44.33 4.98 2.11
N MET A 26 45.06 5.83 2.84
CA MET A 26 44.52 6.84 3.75
C MET A 26 43.69 7.91 3.02
N ILE A 27 43.90 8.15 1.72
CA ILE A 27 43.08 9.06 0.91
C ILE A 27 41.62 8.53 0.77
N LYS A 28 41.48 7.21 0.70
CA LYS A 28 40.20 6.51 0.44
C LYS A 28 39.53 6.00 1.72
N THR A 29 40.16 6.14 2.88
CA THR A 29 39.70 5.58 4.16
C THR A 29 39.73 6.65 5.23
N ARG A 30 38.96 6.49 6.31
CA ARG A 30 38.88 7.48 7.39
C ARG A 30 38.87 6.78 8.73
N THR A 31 39.56 7.36 9.71
CA THR A 31 39.49 6.90 11.10
C THR A 31 38.36 7.64 11.80
N VAL A 32 37.35 6.93 12.30
CA VAL A 32 36.21 7.52 13.02
C VAL A 32 36.18 6.93 14.43
N GLY A 33 36.39 7.76 15.45
CA GLY A 33 36.48 7.30 16.84
C GLY A 33 37.61 6.30 17.09
N GLY A 34 38.78 6.51 16.46
CA GLY A 34 39.94 5.63 16.60
C GLY A 34 39.88 4.32 15.77
N VAL A 35 38.76 4.01 15.12
CA VAL A 35 38.61 2.80 14.29
C VAL A 35 38.70 3.15 12.80
N HIS A 36 39.54 2.41 12.08
CA HIS A 36 39.66 2.54 10.63
C HIS A 36 38.36 2.09 9.93
N LYS A 37 37.72 2.99 9.20
CA LYS A 37 36.53 2.72 8.40
C LYS A 37 36.82 3.01 6.93
N LEU A 38 36.41 2.11 6.04
CA LEU A 38 36.35 2.41 4.61
C LEU A 38 35.36 3.57 4.38
N LYS A 39 35.65 4.43 3.39
CA LYS A 39 34.65 5.38 2.92
C LYS A 39 33.39 4.60 2.53
N SER A 40 32.26 4.99 3.12
CA SER A 40 30.97 4.38 2.83
C SER A 40 30.67 4.54 1.34
N ARG A 41 30.24 3.47 0.69
CA ARG A 41 29.75 3.51 -0.70
C ARG A 41 28.35 4.17 -0.81
N ALA A 42 27.95 4.98 0.17
CA ALA A 42 26.58 5.49 0.30
C ALA A 42 26.16 6.43 -0.85
N ASN A 43 27.10 7.16 -1.46
CA ASN A 43 26.81 8.06 -2.59
C ASN A 43 27.34 7.45 -3.89
N LYS A 44 26.79 6.30 -4.30
CA LYS A 44 27.07 5.73 -5.62
C LYS A 44 26.37 6.47 -6.75
N TYR A 45 25.23 7.09 -6.46
CA TYR A 45 24.34 7.64 -7.47
C TYR A 45 24.43 9.15 -7.54
N THR A 46 24.36 9.68 -8.76
CA THR A 46 24.21 11.12 -8.98
C THR A 46 22.78 11.56 -8.63
N PRO A 47 22.55 12.86 -8.36
CA PRO A 47 21.20 13.40 -8.16
C PRO A 47 20.25 13.08 -9.32
N GLU A 48 20.75 13.10 -10.55
CA GLU A 48 19.99 12.80 -11.77
C GLU A 48 19.53 11.34 -11.80
N GLU A 49 20.41 10.40 -11.45
CA GLU A 49 20.08 8.97 -11.36
C GLU A 49 19.01 8.70 -10.30
N LEU A 50 19.13 9.34 -9.13
CA LEU A 50 18.13 9.25 -8.07
C LEU A 50 16.76 9.80 -8.52
N MET A 51 16.76 10.91 -9.26
CA MET A 51 15.52 11.52 -9.77
C MET A 51 14.86 10.64 -10.85
N LEU A 52 15.67 9.98 -11.68
CA LEU A 52 15.19 9.01 -12.66
C LEU A 52 14.53 7.81 -11.96
N MET A 53 15.20 7.21 -10.97
CA MET A 53 14.65 6.08 -10.20
C MET A 53 13.32 6.44 -9.54
N LYS A 54 13.24 7.61 -8.88
CA LYS A 54 11.97 8.10 -8.30
C LYS A 54 10.87 8.27 -9.33
N THR A 55 11.19 8.75 -10.53
CA THR A 55 10.21 8.92 -11.59
C THR A 55 9.66 7.58 -12.08
N GLN A 56 10.52 6.55 -12.17
CA GLN A 56 10.11 5.19 -12.48
C GLN A 56 9.18 4.62 -11.40
N ASP A 57 9.54 4.80 -10.13
CA ASP A 57 8.72 4.33 -9.00
C ASP A 57 7.33 4.99 -8.99
N ILE A 58 7.25 6.31 -9.25
CA ILE A 58 5.98 7.03 -9.38
C ILE A 58 5.13 6.43 -10.51
N GLY A 59 5.73 6.15 -11.66
CA GLY A 59 5.05 5.52 -12.79
C GLY A 59 4.52 4.13 -12.45
N TYR A 60 5.31 3.32 -11.73
CA TYR A 60 4.89 2.00 -11.29
C TYR A 60 3.71 2.06 -10.32
N ILE A 61 3.76 2.95 -9.31
CA ILE A 61 2.66 3.14 -8.37
C ILE A 61 1.39 3.60 -9.10
N LEU A 62 1.50 4.54 -10.05
CA LEU A 62 0.36 5.00 -10.84
C LEU A 62 -0.29 3.88 -11.65
N GLN A 63 0.52 3.05 -12.33
CA GLN A 63 0.02 1.89 -13.07
C GLN A 63 -0.68 0.90 -12.13
N LYS A 64 -0.10 0.64 -10.95
CA LYS A 64 -0.68 -0.24 -9.95
C LYS A 64 -2.01 0.28 -9.43
N LEU A 65 -2.09 1.57 -9.15
CA LEU A 65 -3.29 2.28 -8.72
C LEU A 65 -4.41 2.14 -9.76
N GLN A 66 -4.12 2.41 -11.03
CA GLN A 66 -5.09 2.25 -12.13
C GLN A 66 -5.56 0.80 -12.27
N SER A 67 -4.64 -0.16 -12.16
CA SER A 67 -4.99 -1.59 -12.19
C SER A 67 -5.95 -1.98 -11.06
N GLU A 68 -5.72 -1.52 -9.84
CA GLU A 68 -6.61 -1.80 -8.71
C GLU A 68 -7.96 -1.08 -8.85
N LYS A 69 -8.00 0.18 -9.32
CA LYS A 69 -9.26 0.88 -9.64
C LYS A 69 -10.10 0.11 -10.66
N ASN A 70 -9.49 -0.38 -11.73
CA ASN A 70 -10.17 -1.18 -12.75
C ASN A 70 -10.71 -2.50 -12.18
N LYS A 71 -9.98 -3.15 -11.26
CA LYS A 71 -10.46 -4.36 -10.60
C LYS A 71 -11.63 -4.08 -9.65
N VAL A 72 -11.57 -2.97 -8.92
CA VAL A 72 -12.68 -2.50 -8.08
C VAL A 72 -13.92 -2.25 -8.94
N GLN A 73 -13.79 -1.53 -10.05
CA GLN A 73 -14.90 -1.27 -10.97
C GLN A 73 -15.50 -2.57 -11.53
N LYS A 74 -14.66 -3.52 -11.96
CA LYS A 74 -15.12 -4.84 -12.42
C LYS A 74 -15.86 -5.61 -11.33
N LEU A 75 -15.33 -5.62 -10.10
CA LEU A 75 -16.00 -6.26 -8.96
C LEU A 75 -17.32 -5.60 -8.62
N ILE A 76 -17.38 -4.26 -8.61
CA ILE A 76 -18.64 -3.52 -8.40
C ILE A 76 -19.65 -3.88 -9.49
N ALA A 77 -19.24 -3.88 -10.77
CA ALA A 77 -20.10 -4.24 -11.90
C ALA A 77 -20.64 -5.68 -11.80
N MET A 78 -19.82 -6.64 -11.35
CA MET A 78 -20.26 -8.02 -11.14
C MET A 78 -21.14 -8.19 -9.91
N LEU A 79 -20.93 -7.39 -8.86
CA LEU A 79 -21.61 -7.49 -7.57
C LEU A 79 -22.86 -6.60 -7.49
N HIS A 80 -23.16 -5.86 -8.56
CA HIS A 80 -24.38 -5.06 -8.67
C HIS A 80 -25.62 -5.95 -8.50
N SER A 81 -26.49 -5.56 -7.56
CA SER A 81 -27.87 -6.04 -7.38
C SER A 81 -28.10 -7.38 -6.66
N LEU A 82 -27.16 -7.89 -5.85
CA LEU A 82 -27.46 -9.06 -4.99
C LEU A 82 -27.87 -8.71 -3.55
N ASP A 83 -27.39 -7.61 -2.97
CA ASP A 83 -27.56 -7.35 -1.52
C ASP A 83 -28.09 -5.96 -1.16
N ASN A 84 -28.00 -4.97 -2.06
CA ASN A 84 -28.73 -3.73 -1.87
C ASN A 84 -30.17 -3.99 -2.30
N GLN A 85 -31.05 -4.35 -1.37
CA GLN A 85 -32.47 -4.02 -1.55
C GLN A 85 -32.49 -2.54 -1.90
N SER A 86 -32.78 -2.22 -3.16
CA SER A 86 -33.05 -0.84 -3.49
C SER A 86 -34.11 -0.40 -2.50
N SER A 87 -33.86 0.67 -1.74
CA SER A 87 -34.90 1.36 -0.99
C SER A 87 -35.79 2.10 -1.99
N ASN A 88 -36.21 1.41 -3.06
CA ASN A 88 -37.17 1.88 -4.01
C ASN A 88 -38.44 2.12 -3.22
N ARG A 89 -38.79 3.39 -3.10
CA ARG A 89 -40.09 3.79 -2.57
C ARG A 89 -41.13 3.37 -3.60
N HIS A 90 -41.70 2.19 -3.39
CA HIS A 90 -42.86 1.74 -4.16
C HIS A 90 -44.08 2.53 -3.67
N ILE A 91 -44.54 3.46 -4.50
CA ILE A 91 -45.75 4.25 -4.24
C ILE A 91 -46.91 3.52 -4.89
N TYR A 92 -47.93 3.19 -4.10
CA TYR A 92 -49.16 2.60 -4.58
C TYR A 92 -50.25 3.68 -4.58
N PHE A 93 -51.01 3.76 -5.66
CA PHE A 93 -52.19 4.60 -5.77
C PHE A 93 -53.43 3.72 -5.62
N ALA A 94 -54.43 4.20 -4.90
CA ALA A 94 -55.69 3.51 -4.67
C ALA A 94 -56.85 4.42 -5.07
N GLU A 95 -57.92 3.84 -5.63
CA GLU A 95 -59.08 4.60 -6.13
C GLU A 95 -60.05 4.99 -5.01
N ASP A 96 -60.17 4.16 -3.97
CA ASP A 96 -61.04 4.38 -2.82
C ASP A 96 -60.44 3.85 -1.50
N TRP A 97 -61.18 4.02 -0.40
CA TRP A 97 -60.72 3.65 0.94
C TRP A 97 -60.67 2.13 1.16
N GLU A 98 -61.50 1.36 0.46
CA GLU A 98 -61.53 -0.10 0.51
C GLU A 98 -60.31 -0.68 -0.24
N ASP A 99 -60.02 -0.15 -1.43
CA ASP A 99 -58.85 -0.45 -2.26
C ASP A 99 -57.55 -0.09 -1.54
N ALA A 100 -57.48 1.07 -0.87
CA ALA A 100 -56.31 1.45 -0.07
C ALA A 100 -56.01 0.42 1.05
N LYS A 101 -57.06 -0.09 1.70
CA LYS A 101 -56.94 -1.10 2.75
C LYS A 101 -56.52 -2.46 2.19
N GLU A 102 -57.02 -2.83 1.02
CA GLU A 102 -56.64 -4.04 0.31
C GLU A 102 -55.15 -3.98 -0.12
N VAL A 103 -54.72 -2.89 -0.75
CA VAL A 103 -53.33 -2.66 -1.16
C VAL A 103 -52.37 -2.71 0.04
N GLN A 104 -52.74 -2.10 1.17
CA GLN A 104 -51.94 -2.16 2.39
C GLN A 104 -51.82 -3.60 2.92
N SER A 105 -52.92 -4.36 2.91
CA SER A 105 -52.94 -5.75 3.36
C SER A 105 -52.12 -6.67 2.44
N ARG A 106 -52.17 -6.45 1.12
CA ARG A 106 -51.40 -7.18 0.11
C ARG A 106 -49.91 -6.84 0.15
N SER A 107 -49.55 -5.57 0.35
CA SER A 107 -48.16 -5.14 0.57
C SER A 107 -47.57 -5.82 1.82
N SER A 108 -48.38 -5.95 2.86
CA SER A 108 -47.99 -6.61 4.12
C SER A 108 -47.89 -8.14 3.98
N LYS A 109 -48.73 -8.77 3.14
CA LYS A 109 -48.73 -10.22 2.87
C LYS A 109 -47.75 -10.66 1.77
N GLY A 110 -47.40 -9.76 0.84
CA GLY A 110 -46.64 -10.04 -0.37
C GLY A 110 -45.12 -10.08 -0.19
N ARG A 111 -44.61 -9.90 1.04
CA ARG A 111 -43.16 -9.94 1.30
C ARG A 111 -42.69 -11.28 1.87
N MET A 112 -43.23 -12.39 1.37
CA MET A 112 -42.35 -13.54 1.16
C MET A 112 -41.63 -13.31 -0.16
N LEU A 113 -40.65 -12.40 -0.15
CA LEU A 113 -39.46 -12.67 -0.97
C LEU A 113 -39.04 -14.09 -0.57
N PRO A 114 -38.69 -15.00 -1.49
CA PRO A 114 -38.11 -16.27 -1.07
C PRO A 114 -37.01 -15.89 -0.09
N ALA A 115 -37.18 -16.30 1.17
CA ALA A 115 -36.30 -15.85 2.22
C ALA A 115 -34.87 -16.19 1.76
N SER A 116 -33.90 -15.35 2.12
CA SER A 116 -32.47 -15.66 1.96
C SER A 116 -32.13 -17.11 2.40
N ASP A 117 -33.00 -17.71 3.21
CA ASP A 117 -32.98 -19.09 3.69
C ASP A 117 -32.92 -20.16 2.57
N ASP A 118 -33.44 -19.93 1.36
CA ASP A 118 -33.38 -20.91 0.25
C ASP A 118 -32.07 -20.85 -0.57
N ILE A 119 -31.17 -19.89 -0.29
CA ILE A 119 -29.89 -19.80 -0.98
C ILE A 119 -28.89 -20.77 -0.32
N PRO A 120 -28.29 -21.72 -1.07
CA PRO A 120 -27.27 -22.61 -0.54
C PRO A 120 -26.13 -21.87 0.16
N GLU A 121 -25.69 -22.38 1.32
CA GLU A 121 -24.63 -21.80 2.15
C GLU A 121 -23.33 -21.47 1.39
N HIS A 122 -22.96 -22.30 0.41
CA HIS A 122 -21.76 -22.07 -0.39
C HIS A 122 -21.84 -20.78 -1.23
N ILE A 123 -23.05 -20.38 -1.65
CA ILE A 123 -23.28 -19.12 -2.38
C ILE A 123 -23.17 -17.95 -1.42
N LYS A 124 -23.83 -18.01 -0.25
CA LYS A 124 -23.73 -16.97 0.80
C LYS A 124 -22.28 -16.68 1.18
N ARG A 125 -21.47 -17.74 1.40
CA ARG A 125 -20.04 -17.61 1.71
C ARG A 125 -19.24 -16.98 0.58
N LYS A 126 -19.47 -17.39 -0.67
CA LYS A 126 -18.80 -16.79 -1.84
C LYS A 126 -19.15 -15.32 -1.99
N THR A 127 -20.43 -14.96 -1.84
CA THR A 127 -20.91 -13.57 -1.86
C THR A 127 -20.22 -12.74 -0.77
N ALA A 128 -20.22 -13.22 0.48
CA ALA A 128 -19.54 -12.55 1.58
C ALA A 128 -18.02 -12.37 1.34
N SER A 129 -17.37 -13.39 0.77
CA SER A 129 -15.95 -13.30 0.39
C SER A 129 -15.71 -12.22 -0.68
N SER A 130 -16.57 -12.12 -1.68
CA SER A 130 -16.48 -11.10 -2.73
C SER A 130 -16.64 -9.68 -2.18
N TYR A 131 -17.57 -9.46 -1.24
CA TYR A 131 -17.72 -8.16 -0.57
C TYR A 131 -16.49 -7.80 0.28
N ARG A 132 -15.93 -8.75 1.03
CA ARG A 132 -14.68 -8.54 1.77
C ARG A 132 -13.51 -8.23 0.85
N GLU A 133 -13.40 -8.90 -0.30
CA GLU A 133 -12.38 -8.61 -1.30
C GLU A 133 -12.54 -7.19 -1.87
N LEU A 134 -13.77 -6.79 -2.18
CA LEU A 134 -14.07 -5.46 -2.70
C LEU A 134 -13.64 -4.37 -1.70
N GLU A 135 -13.95 -4.54 -0.42
CA GLU A 135 -13.54 -3.62 0.65
C GLU A 135 -12.01 -3.56 0.77
N ALA A 136 -11.34 -4.71 0.83
CA ALA A 136 -9.89 -4.77 0.91
C ALA A 136 -9.21 -4.11 -0.32
N ARG A 137 -9.80 -4.22 -1.52
CA ARG A 137 -9.33 -3.52 -2.72
C ARG A 137 -9.54 -2.02 -2.65
N ARG A 138 -10.69 -1.56 -2.12
CA ARG A 138 -10.93 -0.13 -1.90
C ARG A 138 -9.90 0.48 -0.93
N SER A 139 -9.58 -0.21 0.17
CA SER A 139 -8.50 0.21 1.08
C SER A 139 -7.17 0.33 0.35
N ARG A 140 -6.79 -0.70 -0.42
CA ARG A 140 -5.54 -0.70 -1.20
C ARG A 140 -5.47 0.44 -2.20
N VAL A 141 -6.58 0.79 -2.86
CA VAL A 141 -6.65 1.96 -3.74
C VAL A 141 -6.35 3.23 -2.94
N SER A 142 -6.99 3.42 -1.79
CA SER A 142 -6.73 4.59 -0.93
C SER A 142 -5.26 4.68 -0.49
N ASP A 143 -4.65 3.57 -0.11
CA ASP A 143 -3.24 3.54 0.31
C ASP A 143 -2.29 3.87 -0.86
N LEU A 144 -2.56 3.32 -2.05
CA LEU A 144 -1.78 3.63 -3.25
C LEU A 144 -1.95 5.09 -3.69
N GLU A 145 -3.14 5.68 -3.53
CA GLU A 145 -3.38 7.09 -3.78
C GLU A 145 -2.55 7.97 -2.85
N LYS A 146 -2.53 7.67 -1.54
CA LYS A 146 -1.70 8.40 -0.56
C LYS A 146 -0.22 8.34 -0.93
N ILE A 147 0.31 7.14 -1.18
CA ILE A 147 1.72 6.97 -1.58
C ILE A 147 2.03 7.75 -2.86
N TYR A 148 1.16 7.67 -3.86
CA TYR A 148 1.33 8.41 -5.11
C TYR A 148 1.36 9.93 -4.86
N MET A 149 0.43 10.47 -4.07
CA MET A 149 0.40 11.88 -3.70
C MET A 149 1.67 12.29 -2.96
N ASP A 150 2.12 11.53 -1.97
CA ASP A 150 3.35 11.82 -1.22
C ASP A 150 4.59 11.85 -2.13
N MET A 151 4.72 10.85 -3.01
CA MET A 151 5.85 10.79 -3.95
C MET A 151 5.83 11.93 -4.98
N THR A 152 4.64 12.30 -5.49
CA THR A 152 4.51 13.44 -6.41
C THR A 152 4.85 14.75 -5.72
N MET A 153 4.36 14.98 -4.50
CA MET A 153 4.69 16.16 -3.69
C MET A 153 6.21 16.25 -3.46
N GLN A 154 6.86 15.15 -3.07
CA GLN A 154 8.32 15.12 -2.89
C GLN A 154 9.07 15.43 -4.20
N LYS A 155 8.57 14.97 -5.34
CA LYS A 155 9.17 15.27 -6.65
C LYS A 155 9.05 16.76 -6.99
N GLU A 156 7.89 17.37 -6.75
CA GLU A 156 7.68 18.81 -6.98
C GLU A 156 8.58 19.68 -6.10
N LEU A 157 8.72 19.33 -4.81
CA LEU A 157 9.63 20.02 -3.88
C LEU A 157 11.12 19.94 -4.29
N GLN A 158 11.48 18.94 -5.09
CA GLN A 158 12.86 18.74 -5.57
C GLN A 158 13.14 19.45 -6.90
N LYS A 159 12.13 20.03 -7.57
CA LYS A 159 12.36 20.84 -8.76
C LYS A 159 13.04 22.15 -8.36
N LYS A 160 14.02 22.57 -9.15
CA LYS A 160 14.58 23.93 -9.04
C LYS A 160 13.52 24.90 -9.56
N GLY A 161 13.19 25.91 -8.76
CA GLY A 161 12.28 27.01 -9.16
C GLY A 161 12.88 27.88 -10.25
#